data_AF-A0A4Y8IT15-F1
#
_entry.id   AF-A0A4Y8IT15-F1
#
_cell.length_a   1.000
_cell.length_b   1.000
_cell.length_c   1.000
_cell.angle_alpha   90.00
_cell.angle_beta   90.00
_cell.angle_gamma   90.00
#
_symmetry.space_group_name_H-M   'P 1'
#
loop_
_entity.id
_entity.type
_entity.pdbx_description
1 polymer ?
#
loop_
_entity_poly.entity_id
_entity_poly.type
_entity_poly.pdbx_seq_one_letter_code
_entity_poly.pdbx_strand_id
1 'polypeptide(L)'
;MDTNEINSIKNKIKDVLNAYNFKEVIINDDIVYEYKDQYYKVTYVAGLKAFVLESAENYSDAVINVYEDLDIFPLALGSNNLIEQISKDLKKYYL
;
A
#
# COMPACT_ATOMS: atom_id res chain seq x y z
N MET A 1 16.79 -2.04 9.65
CA MET A 1 15.50 -2.68 9.98
C MET A 1 15.59 -4.10 9.49
N ASP A 2 15.26 -5.07 10.32
CA ASP A 2 15.24 -6.46 9.88
C ASP A 2 13.96 -6.74 9.07
N THR A 3 13.97 -7.84 8.32
CA THR A 3 12.84 -8.25 7.48
C THR A 3 11.57 -8.51 8.29
N ASN A 4 11.68 -8.88 9.57
CA ASN A 4 10.54 -9.18 10.43
C ASN A 4 9.76 -7.92 10.77
N GLU A 5 10.45 -6.81 11.04
CA GLU A 5 9.81 -5.53 11.33
C GLU A 5 9.08 -4.98 10.11
N ILE A 6 9.67 -5.08 8.91
CA ILE A 6 9.03 -4.69 7.65
C ILE A 6 7.76 -5.50 7.42
N ASN A 7 7.83 -6.82 7.60
CA ASN A 7 6.68 -7.71 7.43
C ASN A 7 5.57 -7.43 8.46
N SER A 8 5.94 -7.10 9.71
CA SER A 8 5.00 -6.68 10.74
C SER A 8 4.24 -5.41 10.34
N ILE A 9 4.94 -4.41 9.79
CA ILE A 9 4.29 -3.19 9.29
C ILE A 9 3.41 -3.49 8.08
N LYS A 10 3.87 -4.30 7.12
CA LYS A 10 3.06 -4.72 5.97
C LYS A 10 1.73 -5.34 6.40
N ASN A 11 1.74 -6.22 7.39
CA ASN A 11 0.52 -6.83 7.93
C ASN A 11 -0.43 -5.80 8.53
N LYS A 12 0.09 -4.81 9.27
CA LYS A 12 -0.73 -3.72 9.81
C LYS A 12 -1.32 -2.84 8.70
N ILE A 13 -0.58 -2.57 7.62
CA ILE A 13 -1.09 -1.81 6.47
C ILE A 13 -2.21 -2.61 5.79
N LYS A 14 -2.02 -3.91 5.60
CA LYS A 14 -3.07 -4.82 5.10
C LYS A 14 -4.33 -4.75 5.96
N ASP A 15 -4.20 -4.76 7.28
CA ASP A 15 -5.35 -4.66 8.19
C ASP A 15 -6.11 -3.34 8.01
N VAL A 16 -5.40 -2.23 7.78
CA VAL A 16 -6.02 -0.92 7.47
C VAL A 16 -6.75 -0.95 6.14
N LEU A 17 -6.14 -1.48 5.08
CA LEU A 17 -6.76 -1.60 3.75
C LEU A 17 -8.03 -2.46 3.82
N ASN A 18 -7.97 -3.60 4.51
CA ASN A 18 -9.11 -4.49 4.72
C ASN A 18 -10.23 -3.79 5.48
N ALA A 19 -9.92 -3.00 6.51
CA ALA A 19 -10.91 -2.24 7.26
C ALA A 19 -11.66 -1.20 6.41
N TYR A 20 -11.07 -0.77 5.29
CA TYR A 20 -11.68 0.13 4.32
C TYR A 20 -12.28 -0.58 3.08
N ASN A 21 -12.41 -1.90 3.12
CA ASN A 21 -12.98 -2.75 2.06
C ASN A 21 -12.18 -2.76 0.75
N PHE A 22 -10.87 -2.50 0.81
CA PHE A 22 -9.97 -2.84 -0.29
C PHE A 22 -9.90 -4.36 -0.39
N LYS A 23 -10.13 -4.91 -1.57
CA LYS A 23 -10.18 -6.37 -1.79
C LYS A 23 -8.84 -6.89 -2.25
N GLU A 24 -8.31 -7.91 -1.60
CA GLU A 24 -7.11 -8.58 -2.08
C GLU A 24 -7.40 -9.33 -3.39
N VAL A 25 -6.58 -9.07 -4.40
CA VAL A 25 -6.55 -9.75 -5.69
C VAL A 25 -5.12 -10.15 -6.01
N ILE A 26 -4.94 -11.24 -6.76
CA ILE A 26 -3.62 -11.69 -7.21
C ILE A 26 -3.44 -11.28 -8.66
N ILE A 27 -2.35 -10.55 -8.94
CA ILE A 27 -1.96 -10.13 -10.30
C ILE A 27 -0.47 -10.41 -10.46
N ASN A 28 -0.10 -11.22 -11.46
CA ASN A 28 1.29 -11.64 -11.71
C ASN A 28 2.00 -12.19 -10.46
N ASP A 29 1.31 -13.05 -9.71
CA ASP A 29 1.77 -13.64 -8.44
C ASP A 29 2.00 -12.63 -7.28
N ASP A 30 1.67 -11.35 -7.48
CA ASP A 30 1.68 -10.33 -6.43
C ASP A 30 0.30 -10.14 -5.79
N ILE A 31 0.29 -9.81 -4.49
CA ILE A 31 -0.90 -9.33 -3.80
C ILE A 31 -1.10 -7.85 -4.15
N VAL A 32 -2.28 -7.54 -4.70
CA VAL A 32 -2.75 -6.21 -5.07
C VAL A 32 -4.08 -5.98 -4.38
N TYR A 33 -4.46 -4.72 -4.18
CA TYR A 33 -5.69 -4.32 -3.52
C TYR A 33 -6.61 -3.60 -4.50
N GLU A 34 -7.80 -4.12 -4.76
CA GLU A 34 -8.82 -3.48 -5.60
C GLU A 34 -9.74 -2.60 -4.77
N TYR A 35 -9.96 -1.37 -5.22
CA TYR A 35 -10.98 -0.49 -4.67
C TYR A 35 -11.51 0.48 -5.74
N LYS A 36 -12.83 0.45 -5.98
CA LYS A 36 -13.52 1.28 -6.97
C LYS A 36 -12.87 1.18 -8.37
N ASP A 37 -12.63 -0.04 -8.83
CA ASP A 37 -12.02 -0.36 -10.13
C ASP A 37 -10.55 0.10 -10.32
N GLN A 38 -9.93 0.65 -9.27
CA GLN A 38 -8.50 0.95 -9.22
C GLN A 38 -7.73 -0.12 -8.44
N TYR A 39 -6.44 -0.25 -8.73
CA TYR A 39 -5.59 -1.30 -8.19
C TYR A 39 -4.41 -0.72 -7.46
N TYR A 40 -4.22 -1.10 -6.21
CA TYR A 40 -3.23 -0.51 -5.32
C TYR A 40 -2.16 -1.53 -4.91
N LYS A 41 -0.91 -1.09 -4.87
CA LYS A 41 0.22 -1.83 -4.30
C LYS A 41 0.81 -1.03 -3.15
N VAL A 42 1.33 -1.77 -2.16
CA VAL A 42 2.11 -1.18 -1.06
C VAL A 42 3.51 -1.77 -1.11
N THR A 43 4.45 -0.95 -1.55
CA THR A 43 5.84 -1.39 -1.78
C THR A 43 6.77 -0.79 -0.74
N TYR A 44 7.64 -1.63 -0.19
CA TYR A 44 8.73 -1.14 0.67
C TYR A 44 9.93 -0.76 -0.21
N VAL A 45 10.32 0.50 -0.20
CA VAL A 45 11.46 1.02 -0.95
C VAL A 45 12.65 1.21 0.00
N ALA A 46 13.59 0.27 -0.04
CA ALA A 46 14.73 0.23 0.87
C ALA A 46 15.60 1.50 0.82
N GLY A 47 15.80 2.07 -0.37
CA GLY A 47 16.57 3.30 -0.56
C GLY A 47 15.95 4.52 0.12
N LEU A 48 14.61 4.57 0.19
CA LEU A 48 13.86 5.63 0.86
C LEU A 48 13.58 5.34 2.34
N LYS A 49 13.76 4.08 2.76
CA LYS A 49 13.30 3.58 4.06
C LYS A 49 11.83 3.97 4.30
N ALA A 50 10.99 3.72 3.29
CA ALA A 50 9.59 4.13 3.29
C ALA A 50 8.71 3.05 2.66
N PHE A 51 7.43 3.06 3.02
CA PHE A 51 6.39 2.39 2.24
C PHE A 51 5.81 3.38 1.25
N VAL A 52 5.55 2.93 0.03
CA VAL A 52 4.92 3.72 -1.02
C VAL A 52 3.58 3.07 -1.35
N LEU A 53 2.52 3.88 -1.37
CA LEU A 53 1.24 3.48 -1.94
C LEU A 53 1.30 3.82 -3.43
N GLU A 54 1.06 2.82 -4.26
CA GLU A 54 1.11 2.93 -5.71
C GLU A 54 -0.27 2.55 -6.28
N SER A 55 -0.68 3.14 -7.40
CA SER A 55 -1.95 2.80 -8.06
C SER A 55 -1.84 2.58 -9.56
N ALA A 56 -2.63 1.66 -10.07
CA ALA A 56 -2.94 1.52 -11.49
C ALA A 56 -4.43 1.86 -11.71
N GLU A 57 -4.72 2.59 -12.79
CA GLU A 57 -6.08 3.08 -13.08
C GLU A 57 -7.06 1.95 -13.39
N ASN A 58 -6.57 0.82 -13.92
CA ASN A 58 -7.39 -0.32 -14.32
C ASN A 58 -6.58 -1.63 -14.31
N TYR A 59 -7.29 -2.74 -14.53
CA TYR A 59 -6.69 -4.08 -14.51
C TYR A 59 -5.62 -4.27 -15.59
N SER A 60 -5.80 -3.67 -16.78
CA SER A 60 -4.85 -3.84 -17.88
C SER A 60 -3.50 -3.22 -17.52
N ASP A 61 -3.53 -2.02 -16.94
CA ASP A 61 -2.33 -1.33 -16.45
C ASP A 61 -1.67 -2.09 -15.29
N ALA A 62 -2.47 -2.59 -14.36
CA ALA A 62 -1.99 -3.43 -13.26
C ALA A 62 -1.26 -4.69 -13.75
N VAL A 63 -1.81 -5.38 -14.76
CA VAL A 63 -1.22 -6.59 -15.36
C VAL A 63 0.10 -6.30 -16.07
N ILE A 64 0.26 -5.13 -16.69
CA ILE A 64 1.55 -4.74 -17.30
C ILE A 64 2.48 -4.00 -16.32
N ASN A 65 2.12 -3.98 -15.03
CA ASN A 65 2.85 -3.36 -13.93
C ASN A 65 3.10 -1.85 -14.11
N VAL A 66 2.12 -1.14 -14.66
CA VAL A 66 2.08 0.33 -14.73
C VAL A 66 1.38 0.84 -13.49
N TYR A 67 2.17 1.23 -12.50
CA TYR A 67 1.70 1.82 -11.26
C TYR A 67 2.35 3.20 -11.08
N GLU A 68 1.56 4.18 -10.65
CA GLU A 68 2.03 5.52 -10.29
C GLU A 68 2.26 5.62 -8.79
N ASP A 69 3.34 6.30 -8.39
CA ASP A 69 3.63 6.63 -6.99
C ASP A 69 2.63 7.68 -6.50
N LEU A 70 1.83 7.34 -5.49
CA LEU A 70 0.85 8.27 -4.92
C LEU A 70 1.38 8.95 -3.66
N ASP A 71 1.59 8.15 -2.60
CA ASP A 71 1.97 8.64 -1.27
C ASP A 71 3.17 7.86 -0.72
N ILE A 72 4.06 8.57 -0.02
CA ILE A 72 5.26 8.03 0.60
C ILE A 72 5.13 8.13 2.12
N PHE A 73 5.34 7.01 2.81
CA PHE A 73 5.25 6.88 4.26
C PHE A 73 6.61 6.49 4.85
N PRO A 74 7.43 7.46 5.30
CA PRO A 74 8.76 7.19 5.84
C PRO A 74 8.70 6.42 7.16
N LEU A 75 9.60 5.43 7.32
CA LEU A 75 9.74 4.69 8.58
C LEU A 75 10.16 5.58 9.76
N ALA A 76 10.75 6.75 9.48
CA ALA A 76 11.10 7.75 10.48
C ALA A 76 9.89 8.25 11.30
N LEU A 77 8.67 8.08 10.80
CA LEU A 77 7.44 8.36 11.56
C LEU A 77 7.26 7.41 12.76
N GLY A 78 7.86 6.23 12.72
CA GLY A 78 7.60 5.13 13.64
C GLY A 78 6.33 4.35 13.27
N SER A 79 6.30 3.04 13.58
CA SER A 79 5.24 2.13 13.11
C SER A 79 3.83 2.63 13.41
N ASN A 80 3.55 3.10 14.63
CA ASN A 80 2.18 3.51 15.00
C ASN A 80 1.71 4.75 14.23
N ASN A 81 2.55 5.79 14.16
CA ASN A 81 2.21 7.02 13.45
C ASN A 81 2.12 6.78 11.93
N LEU A 82 2.95 5.88 11.38
CA LEU A 82 2.90 5.49 9.99
C LEU A 82 1.55 4.86 9.63
N ILE A 83 1.07 3.91 10.45
CA ILE A 83 -0.22 3.26 10.24
C ILE A 83 -1.38 4.25 10.39
N GLU A 84 -1.31 5.13 11.39
CA GLU A 84 -2.30 6.19 11.58
C GLU A 84 -2.34 7.15 10.38
N GLN A 85 -1.18 7.53 9.84
CA GLN A 85 -1.08 8.43 8.69
C GLN A 85 -1.66 7.78 7.43
N ILE A 86 -1.30 6.52 7.13
CA ILE A 86 -1.89 5.75 6.02
C ILE A 86 -3.42 5.72 6.15
N SER A 87 -3.94 5.38 7.34
CA SER A 87 -5.38 5.32 7.57
C SER A 87 -6.07 6.67 7.35
N LYS A 88 -5.45 7.77 7.78
CA LYS A 88 -5.96 9.14 7.56
C LYS A 88 -5.97 9.52 6.08
N ASP A 89 -4.90 9.23 5.37
CA ASP A 89 -4.74 9.62 3.97
C ASP A 89 -5.66 8.80 3.06
N LEU A 90 -5.76 7.48 3.28
CA LEU A 90 -6.76 6.62 2.63
C LEU A 90 -8.17 7.20 2.76
N LYS A 91 -8.57 7.53 4.00
CA LYS A 91 -9.90 8.09 4.28
C LYS A 91 -10.13 9.46 3.63
N LYS A 92 -9.09 10.28 3.49
CA LYS A 92 -9.22 11.66 3.00
C LYS A 92 -9.21 11.75 1.49
N TYR A 93 -8.43 10.91 0.81
CA TYR A 93 -8.10 11.08 -0.60
C TYR A 93 -8.58 9.93 -1.50
N TYR A 94 -8.82 8.73 -0.94
CA TYR A 94 -9.08 7.52 -1.74
C TYR A 94 -10.46 6.92 -1.51
N LEU A 95 -11.13 7.24 -0.40
CA LEU A 95 -12.52 6.87 -0.10
C LEU A 95 -13.51 7.97 -0.50
#